data_AF-A0A519NP76-F1
#
_entry.id   AF-A0A519NP76-F1
#
_cell.length_a   1.000
_cell.length_b   1.000
_cell.length_c   1.000
_cell.angle_alpha   90.00
_cell.angle_beta   90.00
_cell.angle_gamma   90.00
#
_symmetry.space_group_name_H-M   'P 1'
#
loop_
_entity.id
_entity.type
_entity.pdbx_description
1 polymer ?
#
loop_
_entity_poly.entity_id
_entity_poly.type
_entity_poly.pdbx_seq_one_letter_code
_entity_poly.pdbx_strand_id
1 'polypeptide(L)'
;MRLPQARLDQVLDRFHQVEARMGAATDGQEIVRLSKEYAEMKPVADGVAALARARAEIADLQAMAEDPEMAAMAADELETLNARLPDMERDVALLLAPRDADENASAVLEVRAGTGGDEAAIFAGDLFR
;
A
#
# COMPACT_ATOMS: atom_id res chain seq x y z
N MET A 1 3.78 -7.43 4.17
CA MET A 1 4.58 -6.88 3.04
C MET A 1 4.69 -5.40 3.31
N ARG A 2 5.87 -4.88 3.67
CA ARG A 2 5.97 -3.47 4.06
C ARG A 2 6.00 -2.55 2.84
N LEU A 3 4.97 -1.74 2.67
CA LEU A 3 4.91 -0.76 1.57
C LEU A 3 5.88 0.41 1.81
N PRO A 4 6.68 0.84 0.79
CA PRO A 4 7.58 1.99 0.91
C PRO A 4 6.83 3.29 1.17
N GLN A 5 7.28 4.09 2.13
CA GLN A 5 6.63 5.35 2.51
C GLN A 5 6.53 6.33 1.33
N ALA A 6 7.59 6.46 0.53
CA ALA A 6 7.58 7.34 -0.63
C ALA A 6 6.46 7.04 -1.65
N ARG A 7 6.05 5.77 -1.79
CA ARG A 7 4.93 5.40 -2.68
C ARG A 7 3.58 5.82 -2.09
N LEU A 8 3.43 5.72 -0.77
CA LEU A 8 2.24 6.17 -0.06
C LEU A 8 2.08 7.69 -0.17
N ASP A 9 3.18 8.42 0.05
CA ASP A 9 3.21 9.87 -0.03
C ASP A 9 2.84 10.37 -1.43
N GLN A 10 3.38 9.75 -2.49
CA GLN A 10 3.05 10.10 -3.88
C GLN A 10 1.55 9.97 -4.19
N VAL A 11 0.89 8.95 -3.63
CA VAL A 11 -0.55 8.71 -3.84
C VAL A 11 -1.38 9.80 -3.16
N LEU A 12 -1.03 10.15 -1.92
CA LEU A 12 -1.68 11.23 -1.19
C LEU A 12 -1.44 12.59 -1.85
N ASP A 13 -0.21 12.87 -2.29
CA ASP A 13 0.12 14.10 -3.01
C ASP A 13 -0.69 14.24 -4.29
N ARG A 14 -0.80 13.17 -5.08
CA ARG A 14 -1.61 13.17 -6.30
C ARG A 14 -3.09 13.39 -5.97
N PHE A 15 -3.61 12.75 -4.92
CA PHE A 15 -5.00 12.91 -4.50
C PHE A 15 -5.29 14.35 -4.08
N HIS A 16 -4.42 14.97 -3.28
CA HIS A 16 -4.55 16.38 -2.89
C HIS A 16 -4.48 17.33 -4.08
N GLN A 17 -3.66 17.04 -5.10
CA GLN A 17 -3.62 17.84 -6.33
C GLN A 17 -4.95 17.77 -7.09
N VAL A 18 -5.55 16.59 -7.20
CA VAL A 18 -6.86 16.41 -7.86
C VAL A 18 -7.95 17.14 -7.07
N GLU A 19 -7.97 16.99 -5.75
CA GLU A 19 -8.91 17.67 -4.87
C GLU A 19 -8.80 19.20 -4.96
N ALA A 20 -7.58 19.74 -4.90
CA ALA A 20 -7.32 21.17 -5.04
C ALA A 20 -7.73 21.69 -6.43
N ARG A 21 -7.42 20.95 -7.50
CA ARG A 21 -7.80 21.34 -8.87
C ARG A 21 -9.32 21.31 -9.05
N MET A 22 -10.00 20.32 -8.48
CA MET A 22 -11.46 20.22 -8.52
C MET A 22 -12.12 21.41 -7.81
N GLY A 23 -11.59 21.85 -6.67
CA GLY A 23 -12.08 23.04 -5.96
C GLY A 23 -11.89 24.36 -6.70
N ALA A 24 -10.94 24.43 -7.64
CA ALA A 24 -10.65 25.63 -8.44
C ALA A 24 -11.21 25.58 -9.88
N ALA A 25 -11.73 24.43 -10.32
CA ALA A 25 -12.18 24.24 -11.69
C ALA A 25 -13.51 24.95 -11.96
N THR A 26 -13.61 25.60 -13.11
CA THR A 26 -14.82 26.31 -13.57
C THR A 26 -15.36 25.75 -14.88
N ASP A 27 -14.56 24.99 -15.63
CA ASP A 27 -14.98 24.31 -16.85
C ASP A 27 -15.72 23.00 -16.53
N GLY A 28 -16.89 22.81 -17.13
CA GLY A 28 -17.75 21.66 -16.84
C GLY A 28 -17.16 20.31 -17.26
N GLN A 29 -16.39 20.27 -18.36
CA GLN A 29 -15.77 19.02 -18.81
C GLN A 29 -14.59 18.63 -17.91
N GLU A 30 -13.81 19.62 -17.48
CA GLU A 30 -12.74 19.45 -16.50
C GLU A 30 -13.28 18.95 -15.16
N ILE A 31 -14.38 19.54 -14.65
CA ILE A 31 -15.01 19.09 -13.40
C ILE A 31 -15.42 17.62 -13.50
N VAL A 32 -16.10 17.21 -14.58
CA VAL A 32 -16.52 15.81 -14.76
C VAL A 32 -15.32 14.87 -14.79
N ARG A 33 -14.22 15.25 -15.45
CA ARG A 33 -13.00 14.44 -15.48
C ARG A 33 -12.37 14.32 -14.09
N LEU A 34 -12.22 15.43 -13.37
CA LEU A 34 -11.63 15.47 -12.04
C LEU A 34 -12.49 14.72 -11.01
N SER A 35 -13.82 14.79 -11.10
CA SER A 35 -14.70 14.03 -10.21
C SER A 35 -14.56 12.52 -10.40
N LYS A 36 -14.34 12.06 -11.64
CA LYS A 36 -14.06 10.63 -11.91
C LYS A 36 -12.71 10.22 -11.33
N GLU A 37 -11.66 10.99 -11.60
CA GLU A 37 -10.32 10.74 -11.06
C GLU A 37 -10.32 10.74 -9.52
N TYR A 38 -10.99 11.72 -8.90
CA TYR A 38 -11.18 11.78 -7.46
C TYR A 38 -11.87 10.52 -6.92
N ALA A 39 -12.97 10.10 -7.54
CA ALA A 39 -13.72 8.91 -7.11
C ALA A 39 -12.89 7.62 -7.24
N GLU A 40 -12.03 7.52 -8.25
CA GLU A 40 -11.12 6.39 -8.44
C GLU A 40 -9.98 6.37 -7.41
N MET A 41 -9.44 7.54 -7.08
CA MET A 41 -8.33 7.69 -6.14
C MET A 41 -8.74 7.64 -4.68
N LYS A 42 -9.97 8.07 -4.35
CA LYS A 42 -10.45 8.21 -2.97
C LYS A 42 -10.28 6.95 -2.12
N PRO A 43 -10.65 5.73 -2.58
CA PRO A 43 -10.48 4.52 -1.78
C PRO A 43 -9.02 4.22 -1.46
N VAL A 44 -8.13 4.47 -2.42
CA VAL A 44 -6.68 4.28 -2.27
C VAL A 44 -6.13 5.29 -1.27
N ALA A 45 -6.46 6.57 -1.44
CA ALA A 45 -6.04 7.65 -0.55
C ALA A 45 -6.51 7.43 0.90
N ASP A 46 -7.76 6.98 1.09
CA ASP A 46 -8.31 6.66 2.41
C ASP A 46 -7.56 5.51 3.08
N GLY A 47 -7.31 4.42 2.34
CA GLY A 47 -6.54 3.28 2.85
C GLY A 47 -5.12 3.68 3.23
N VAL A 48 -4.45 4.46 2.38
CA VAL A 48 -3.11 4.97 2.65
C VAL A 48 -3.09 5.88 3.88
N ALA A 49 -4.06 6.80 4.01
CA ALA A 49 -4.16 7.69 5.16
C ALA A 49 -4.43 6.91 6.47
N ALA A 50 -5.28 5.88 6.42
CA ALA A 50 -5.53 5.02 7.57
C ALA A 50 -4.27 4.24 7.99
N LEU A 51 -3.52 3.69 7.03
CA LEU A 51 -2.25 3.00 7.29
C LEU A 51 -1.21 3.94 7.90
N ALA A 52 -1.10 5.17 7.38
CA ALA A 52 -0.18 6.17 7.91
C ALA A 52 -0.53 6.55 9.37
N ARG A 53 -1.83 6.72 9.68
CA ARG A 53 -2.30 6.99 11.04
C ARG A 53 -1.98 5.84 11.99
N ALA A 54 -2.26 4.59 11.61
CA ALA A 54 -1.93 3.43 12.43
C ALA A 54 -0.43 3.32 12.72
N ARG A 55 0.42 3.63 11.74
CA ARG A 55 1.89 3.66 11.94
C ARG A 55 2.32 4.77 12.90
N ALA A 56 1.70 5.94 12.83
CA ALA A 56 1.98 7.04 13.76
C ALA A 56 1.50 6.70 15.18
N GLU A 57 0.30 6.14 15.30
CA GLU A 57 -0.26 5.70 16.58
C GLU A 57 0.60 4.64 17.26
N ILE A 58 1.12 3.65 16.50
CA ILE A 58 2.10 2.69 17.03
C ILE A 58 3.35 3.40 17.56
N ALA A 59 3.87 4.41 16.86
CA ALA A 59 5.05 5.14 17.30
C ALA A 59 4.77 5.95 18.58
N ASP A 60 3.61 6.60 18.67
CA ASP A 60 3.18 7.34 19.85
C ASP A 60 3.01 6.40 21.06
N LEU A 61 2.37 5.24 20.86
CA LEU A 61 2.19 4.24 21.90
C LEU A 61 3.51 3.60 22.34
N GLN A 62 4.46 3.40 21.41
CA GLN A 62 5.81 2.95 21.75
C GLN A 62 6.53 3.96 22.65
N ALA A 63 6.40 5.26 22.37
CA ALA A 63 6.95 6.30 23.22
C ALA A 63 6.25 6.34 24.60
N MET A 64 4.93 6.15 24.65
CA MET A 64 4.19 6.06 25.91
C MET A 64 4.61 4.84 26.75
N ALA A 65 4.96 3.73 26.10
CA ALA A 65 5.40 2.51 26.77
C ALA A 65 6.79 2.62 27.43
N GLU A 66 7.55 3.69 27.15
CA GLU A 66 8.80 3.99 27.85
C GLU A 66 8.55 4.43 29.31
N ASP A 67 7.35 4.94 29.61
CA ASP A 67 6.92 5.25 30.98
C ASP A 67 6.30 4.00 31.64
N PRO A 68 6.90 3.46 32.74
CA PRO A 68 6.39 2.27 33.42
C PRO A 68 4.94 2.40 33.93
N GLU A 69 4.47 3.60 34.24
CA GLU A 69 3.09 3.83 34.69
C GLU A 69 2.09 3.72 33.52
N MET A 70 2.54 4.01 32.29
CA MET A 70 1.72 4.00 31.08
C MET A 70 1.92 2.72 30.23
N ALA A 71 2.98 1.96 30.46
CA ALA A 71 3.34 0.78 29.68
C ALA A 71 2.23 -0.28 29.60
N ALA A 72 1.53 -0.53 30.71
CA ALA A 72 0.43 -1.49 30.73
C ALA A 72 -0.76 -1.06 29.86
N MET A 73 -1.03 0.26 29.78
CA MET A 73 -2.11 0.81 28.96
C MET A 73 -1.74 0.77 27.47
N ALA A 74 -0.50 1.08 27.14
CA ALA A 74 -0.02 1.08 25.75
C ALA A 74 0.12 -0.34 25.16
N ALA A 75 0.37 -1.37 25.99
CA ALA A 75 0.62 -2.73 25.53
C ALA A 75 -0.55 -3.35 24.75
N ASP A 76 -1.77 -3.25 25.26
CA ASP A 76 -2.96 -3.85 24.64
C ASP A 76 -3.30 -3.18 23.28
N GLU A 77 -3.14 -1.85 23.21
CA GLU A 77 -3.35 -1.08 21.99
C GLU A 77 -2.26 -1.38 20.94
N LEU A 78 -1.00 -1.48 21.37
CA LEU A 78 0.12 -1.89 20.51
C LEU A 78 -0.10 -3.30 19.96
N GLU A 79 -0.52 -4.25 20.78
CA GLU A 79 -0.81 -5.62 20.31
C GLU A 79 -1.89 -5.60 19.23
N THR A 80 -2.99 -4.88 19.49
CA THR A 80 -4.12 -4.76 18.54
C THR A 80 -3.70 -4.13 17.22
N LEU A 81 -2.95 -3.02 17.25
CA LEU A 81 -2.51 -2.33 16.05
C LEU A 81 -1.47 -3.13 15.28
N ASN A 82 -0.52 -3.77 15.96
CA ASN A 82 0.48 -4.62 15.32
C ASN A 82 -0.14 -5.86 14.67
N ALA A 83 -1.22 -6.42 15.25
CA ALA A 83 -1.96 -7.52 14.65
C ALA A 83 -2.71 -7.10 13.37
N ARG A 84 -3.24 -5.87 13.34
CA ARG A 84 -4.02 -5.34 12.19
C ARG A 84 -3.16 -4.74 11.08
N LEU A 85 -1.96 -4.26 11.41
CA LEU A 85 -1.08 -3.56 10.47
C LEU A 85 -0.79 -4.38 9.20
N PRO A 86 -0.50 -5.70 9.25
CA PRO A 86 -0.24 -6.49 8.05
C PRO A 86 -1.43 -6.57 7.10
N ASP A 87 -2.65 -6.65 7.62
CA ASP A 87 -3.87 -6.69 6.81
C ASP A 87 -4.13 -5.32 6.16
N MET A 88 -3.94 -4.23 6.92
CA MET A 88 -4.01 -2.87 6.36
C MET A 88 -2.98 -2.64 5.25
N GLU A 89 -1.74 -3.12 5.44
CA GLU A 89 -0.71 -3.07 4.40
C GLU A 89 -1.10 -3.87 3.16
N ARG A 90 -1.71 -5.04 3.34
CA ARG A 90 -2.20 -5.89 2.26
C ARG A 90 -3.33 -5.21 1.48
N ASP A 91 -4.32 -4.67 2.18
CA ASP A 91 -5.46 -4.00 1.56
C ASP A 91 -5.01 -2.78 0.74
N VAL A 92 -4.10 -1.97 1.29
CA VAL A 92 -3.49 -0.86 0.55
C VAL A 92 -2.67 -1.34 -0.64
N ALA A 93 -1.94 -2.45 -0.51
CA ALA A 93 -1.19 -3.02 -1.62
C ALA A 93 -2.10 -3.47 -2.78
N LEU A 94 -3.25 -4.06 -2.46
CA LEU A 94 -4.27 -4.44 -3.44
C LEU A 94 -4.89 -3.22 -4.12
N LEU A 95 -5.20 -2.17 -3.36
CA LEU A 95 -5.73 -0.91 -3.90
C LEU A 95 -4.71 -0.18 -4.81
N LEU A 96 -3.41 -0.34 -4.54
CA LEU A 96 -2.31 0.23 -5.33
C LEU A 96 -1.89 -0.64 -6.51
N ALA A 97 -2.42 -1.86 -6.61
CA ALA A 97 -2.18 -2.69 -7.77
C ALA A 97 -2.78 -1.98 -9.00
N PRO A 98 -2.11 -2.06 -10.16
CA PRO A 98 -2.73 -1.65 -11.41
C PRO A 98 -4.11 -2.30 -11.52
N ARG A 99 -5.15 -1.54 -11.87
CA ARG A 99 -6.40 -2.15 -12.30
C ARG A 99 -6.08 -2.90 -13.59
N ASP A 100 -5.96 -4.21 -13.51
CA ASP A 100 -5.59 -5.05 -14.63
C ASP A 100 -6.63 -4.91 -15.74
N ALA A 101 -6.20 -4.45 -16.92
CA ALA A 101 -6.99 -4.64 -18.15
C ALA A 101 -7.06 -6.13 -18.54
N ASP A 102 -6.19 -6.97 -17.95
CA ASP A 102 -5.94 -8.37 -18.30
C ASP A 102 -6.08 -9.33 -17.10
N GLU A 103 -6.96 -9.02 -16.14
CA GLU A 103 -7.11 -9.78 -14.86
C GLU A 103 -7.54 -11.26 -15.07
N ASN A 104 -7.84 -11.65 -16.32
CA ASN A 104 -8.16 -13.02 -16.76
C ASN A 104 -7.13 -13.63 -17.75
N ALA A 105 -6.01 -12.97 -18.04
CA ALA A 105 -5.01 -13.51 -18.96
C ALA A 105 -4.14 -14.57 -18.27
N SER A 106 -4.01 -15.74 -18.89
CA SER A 106 -3.08 -16.76 -18.42
C SER A 106 -1.64 -16.26 -18.56
N ALA A 107 -0.85 -16.34 -17.48
CA ALA A 107 0.58 -16.10 -17.53
C ALA A 107 1.33 -17.40 -17.91
N VAL A 108 2.26 -17.31 -18.86
CA VAL A 108 3.19 -18.39 -19.19
C VAL A 108 4.50 -18.12 -18.46
N LEU A 109 4.84 -18.97 -17.50
CA LEU A 109 6.11 -18.92 -16.78
C LEU A 109 7.15 -19.78 -17.51
N GLU A 110 8.04 -19.16 -18.29
CA GLU A 110 9.20 -19.85 -18.88
C GLU A 110 10.41 -19.74 -17.95
N VAL A 111 10.77 -20.84 -17.28
CA VAL A 111 12.02 -20.95 -16.53
C VAL A 111 13.11 -21.49 -17.47
N ARG A 112 14.16 -20.71 -17.70
CA ARG A 112 15.31 -21.10 -18.53
C ARG A 112 16.59 -21.08 -17.71
N ALA A 113 17.42 -22.11 -17.86
CA ALA A 113 18.74 -22.13 -17.24
C ALA A 113 19.63 -21.05 -17.86
N GLY A 114 20.23 -20.20 -17.02
CA GLY A 114 21.24 -19.23 -17.42
C GLY A 114 22.61 -19.89 -17.66
N THR A 115 23.66 -19.10 -17.90
CA THR A 115 25.03 -19.61 -17.98
C THR A 115 25.53 -20.04 -16.60
N GLY A 116 25.75 -21.35 -16.43
CA GLY A 116 26.25 -21.94 -15.17
C GLY A 116 26.28 -23.47 -15.11
N GLY A 117 26.20 -24.18 -16.26
CA GLY A 117 26.26 -25.65 -16.28
C GLY A 117 25.20 -26.35 -15.41
N ASP A 118 25.55 -27.50 -14.85
CA ASP A 118 24.66 -28.39 -14.08
C ASP A 118 24.02 -27.71 -12.85
N GLU A 119 24.69 -26.71 -12.27
CA GLU A 119 24.21 -25.96 -11.09
C GLU A 119 23.02 -25.05 -11.44
N ALA A 120 22.99 -24.49 -12.65
CA ALA A 120 21.87 -23.69 -13.14
C ALA A 120 20.62 -24.53 -13.45
N ALA A 121 20.80 -25.81 -13.78
CA ALA A 121 19.69 -26.74 -14.04
C ALA A 121 19.04 -27.24 -12.73
N ILE A 122 19.83 -27.47 -11.68
CA ILE A 122 19.32 -27.82 -10.35
C ILE A 122 18.54 -26.64 -9.76
N PHE A 123 19.05 -25.41 -9.89
CA PHE A 123 18.36 -24.20 -9.43
C PHE A 123 17.05 -23.91 -10.20
N ALA A 124 17.00 -24.19 -11.50
CA ALA A 124 15.75 -24.10 -12.28
C ALA A 124 14.69 -25.12 -11.83
N GLY A 125 15.12 -26.32 -11.43
CA GLY A 125 14.23 -27.35 -10.86
C GLY A 125 13.69 -26.96 -9.49
N ASP A 126 14.50 -26.29 -8.66
CA ASP A 126 14.08 -25.79 -7.36
C ASP A 126 13.07 -24.61 -7.48
N LEU A 127 13.19 -23.78 -8.52
CA LEU A 127 12.25 -22.67 -8.78
C LEU A 127 10.87 -23.11 -9.28
N PHE A 128 10.73 -24.32 -9.80
CA PHE A 128 9.47 -24.85 -10.32
C PHE A 128 8.61 -25.54 -9.23
N ARG A 129 9.16 -25.77 -8.04
CA ARG A 129 8.51 -26.52 -6.95
C ARG A 129 7.62 -25.68 -6.05
#